data_AF-A0A965UY09-F1
#
_entry.id   AF-A0A965UY09-F1
#
_cell.length_a   1.000
_cell.length_b   1.000
_cell.length_c   1.000
_cell.angle_alpha   90.00
_cell.angle_beta   90.00
_cell.angle_gamma   90.00
#
_symmetry.space_group_name_H-M   'P 1'
#
loop_
_entity.id
_entity.type
_entity.pdbx_description
1 polymer ?
#
loop_
_entity_poly.entity_id
_entity_poly.type
_entity_poly.pdbx_seq_one_letter_code
_entity_poly.pdbx_strand_id
1 'polypeptide(L)'
;MLNFQSNPILADAIPAMSHNDLQMHSTYDLSVFKILDGNRNINLGNVERLIKSIEENGFLKMPIIVNQNYEVIDGQHRLEAAKKLNSIIYYLKVNNYDLNTAIVLNRNQSNWSIADYIRSYCDLGYKDYIQLQQFIEENKDFTITICAELTTVGDATYLYNKGILNSDFLRKGLYKFDINNKAEYIFNALRKIKAIIPESSTLSYCRAIRTCIKNNDFDLNIFVKKALNYPDQYRKSNTVSVIIANIEHIYNYRNQGKSRIILQKK
;
A
#
# COMPACT_ATOMS: atom_id res chain seq x y z
N MET A 1 -6.33 46.14 -11.55
CA MET A 1 -5.11 45.36 -11.30
C MET A 1 -5.43 44.33 -10.23
N LEU A 2 -5.40 43.05 -10.57
CA LEU A 2 -5.64 41.97 -9.60
C LEU A 2 -4.40 41.87 -8.70
N ASN A 3 -4.58 42.16 -7.41
CA ASN A 3 -3.57 41.94 -6.38
C ASN A 3 -3.41 40.42 -6.21
N PHE A 4 -2.41 39.85 -6.86
CA PHE A 4 -1.99 38.48 -6.57
C PHE A 4 -1.47 38.43 -5.13
N GLN A 5 -2.10 37.59 -4.31
CA GLN A 5 -1.83 37.48 -2.89
C GLN A 5 -0.36 37.15 -2.62
N SER A 6 0.23 37.90 -1.69
CA SER A 6 1.55 37.72 -1.09
C SER A 6 1.57 36.50 -0.16
N ASN A 7 1.25 35.32 -0.68
CA ASN A 7 1.56 34.06 -0.01
C ASN A 7 2.98 33.65 -0.47
N PRO A 8 3.99 33.58 0.41
CA PRO A 8 5.36 33.24 0.02
C PRO A 8 5.45 31.89 -0.71
N ILE A 9 4.57 30.94 -0.41
CA ILE A 9 4.48 29.64 -1.13
C ILE A 9 3.95 29.81 -2.55
N LEU A 10 3.05 30.77 -2.79
CA LEU A 10 2.55 31.10 -4.14
C LEU A 10 3.49 32.06 -4.87
N ALA A 11 4.28 32.87 -4.15
CA ALA A 11 5.32 33.72 -4.71
C ALA A 11 6.48 32.91 -5.29
N ASP A 12 6.76 31.73 -4.71
CA ASP A 12 7.70 30.70 -5.19
C ASP A 12 7.10 29.76 -6.27
N ALA A 13 5.80 29.84 -6.55
CA ALA A 13 5.22 29.14 -7.70
C ALA A 13 5.53 29.85 -9.03
N ILE A 14 6.05 31.08 -8.98
CA ILE A 14 6.36 31.95 -10.12
C ILE A 14 7.87 32.13 -10.43
N PRO A 15 8.89 31.93 -9.55
CA PRO A 15 10.28 32.07 -9.91
C PRO A 15 10.88 30.69 -10.20
N ALA A 16 10.56 30.09 -11.37
CA ALA A 16 11.40 29.02 -11.98
C ALA A 16 10.90 28.47 -13.33
N MET A 17 9.75 28.86 -13.89
CA MET A 17 9.39 28.46 -15.27
C MET A 17 9.81 29.56 -16.25
N SER A 18 10.89 29.33 -16.99
CA SER A 18 11.19 30.15 -18.16
C SER A 18 10.10 29.97 -19.22
N HIS A 19 9.93 30.95 -20.11
CA HIS A 19 8.95 30.84 -21.22
C HIS A 19 9.16 29.58 -22.08
N ASN A 20 10.37 29.02 -22.06
CA ASN A 20 10.73 27.78 -22.74
C ASN A 20 10.23 26.52 -22.01
N ASP A 21 10.00 26.55 -20.70
CA ASP A 21 9.53 25.39 -19.90
C ASP A 21 8.04 25.06 -20.14
N LEU A 22 7.30 25.96 -20.80
CA LEU A 22 5.87 25.80 -21.12
C LEU A 22 5.62 25.59 -22.62
N GLN A 23 6.66 25.34 -23.41
CA GLN A 23 6.50 25.06 -24.83
C GLN A 23 5.95 23.65 -25.03
N MET A 24 4.84 23.55 -25.78
CA MET A 24 4.28 22.28 -26.20
C MET A 24 5.04 21.75 -27.42
N HIS A 25 5.54 20.53 -27.29
CA HIS A 25 6.24 19.80 -28.35
C HIS A 25 5.40 18.62 -28.83
N SER A 26 5.73 18.07 -30.00
CA SER A 26 5.18 16.81 -30.49
C SER A 26 6.25 15.96 -31.18
N THR A 27 6.07 14.64 -31.17
CA THR A 27 6.98 13.70 -31.84
C THR A 27 6.27 12.38 -32.15
N TYR A 28 6.72 11.70 -33.21
CA TYR A 28 6.41 10.28 -33.48
C TYR A 28 7.49 9.34 -32.94
N ASP A 29 8.68 9.87 -32.64
CA ASP A 29 9.74 9.09 -32.03
C ASP A 29 9.45 8.94 -30.54
N LEU A 30 8.80 7.83 -30.18
CA LEU A 30 8.46 7.48 -28.81
C LEU A 30 9.63 6.87 -28.03
N SER A 31 10.75 6.57 -28.71
CA SER A 31 11.94 5.94 -28.10
C SER A 31 12.75 6.91 -27.24
N VAL A 32 12.55 8.22 -27.45
CA VAL A 32 13.21 9.28 -26.66
C VAL A 32 12.74 9.30 -25.20
N PHE A 33 11.55 8.78 -24.92
CA PHE A 33 10.94 8.85 -23.59
C PHE A 33 11.38 7.68 -22.70
N LYS A 34 11.80 8.03 -21.49
CA LYS A 34 12.25 7.10 -20.46
C LYS A 34 11.24 7.00 -19.33
N ILE A 35 11.18 5.83 -18.71
CA ILE A 35 10.43 5.67 -17.46
C ILE A 35 11.31 6.23 -16.35
N LEU A 36 10.72 7.12 -15.55
CA LEU A 36 11.36 7.60 -14.32
C LEU A 36 11.40 6.46 -13.31
N ASP A 37 12.57 6.17 -12.76
CA ASP A 37 12.74 5.10 -11.78
C ASP A 37 11.89 5.35 -10.53
N GLY A 38 11.28 4.29 -10.01
CA GLY A 38 10.33 4.37 -8.90
C GLY A 38 9.00 5.09 -9.20
N ASN A 39 8.71 5.51 -10.44
CA ASN A 39 7.39 6.09 -10.76
C ASN A 39 6.29 5.03 -10.73
N ARG A 40 5.02 5.45 -10.72
CA ARG A 40 3.87 4.56 -10.62
C ARG A 40 3.87 3.55 -11.77
N ASN A 41 3.46 2.31 -11.52
CA ASN A 41 3.23 1.36 -12.60
C ASN A 41 2.10 1.78 -13.54
N ILE A 42 2.24 1.36 -14.80
CA ILE A 42 1.21 1.51 -15.81
C ILE A 42 0.08 0.50 -15.54
N ASN A 43 -1.13 1.02 -15.33
CA ASN A 43 -2.36 0.23 -15.26
C ASN A 43 -2.87 -0.05 -16.67
N LEU A 44 -2.78 -1.30 -17.11
CA LEU A 44 -3.20 -1.70 -18.46
C LEU A 44 -4.68 -1.40 -18.74
N GLY A 45 -5.58 -1.50 -17.76
CA GLY A 45 -6.98 -1.14 -17.94
C GLY A 45 -7.19 0.36 -18.23
N ASN A 46 -6.33 1.24 -17.71
CA ASN A 46 -6.34 2.65 -18.09
C ASN A 46 -5.80 2.86 -19.51
N VAL A 47 -4.77 2.10 -19.89
CA VAL A 47 -4.20 2.13 -21.24
C VAL A 47 -5.23 1.68 -22.27
N GLU A 48 -5.93 0.56 -22.04
CA GLU A 48 -6.97 0.06 -22.96
C GLU A 48 -8.11 1.06 -23.13
N ARG A 49 -8.52 1.74 -22.06
CA ARG A 49 -9.52 2.82 -22.15
C ARG A 49 -9.02 4.00 -22.97
N LEU A 50 -7.74 4.36 -22.85
CA LEU A 50 -7.12 5.41 -23.66
C LEU A 50 -7.00 5.00 -25.11
N ILE A 51 -6.60 3.77 -25.41
CA ILE A 51 -6.54 3.22 -26.77
C ILE A 51 -7.89 3.35 -27.45
N LYS A 52 -8.94 2.82 -26.82
CA LYS A 52 -10.30 2.90 -27.35
C LYS A 52 -10.73 4.36 -27.60
N SER A 53 -10.44 5.24 -26.65
CA SER A 53 -10.74 6.67 -26.81
C SER A 53 -10.01 7.31 -27.99
N ILE A 54 -8.73 6.96 -28.21
CA ILE A 54 -7.91 7.44 -29.33
C ILE A 54 -8.41 6.88 -30.67
N GLU A 55 -8.81 5.61 -30.71
CA GLU A 55 -9.37 4.99 -31.92
C GLU A 55 -10.71 5.63 -32.31
N GLU A 56 -11.57 5.92 -31.32
CA GLU A 56 -12.90 6.51 -31.55
C GLU A 56 -12.86 8.02 -31.87
N ASN A 57 -11.95 8.77 -31.25
CA ASN A 57 -11.97 10.25 -31.27
C ASN A 57 -10.68 10.89 -31.81
N GLY A 58 -9.68 10.09 -32.17
CA GLY A 58 -8.34 10.57 -32.47
C GLY A 58 -7.55 10.95 -31.21
N PHE A 59 -6.26 11.26 -31.39
CA PHE A 59 -5.40 11.66 -30.28
C PHE A 59 -5.73 13.09 -29.83
N LEU A 60 -6.39 13.22 -28.68
CA LEU A 60 -6.64 14.54 -28.07
C LEU A 60 -5.30 15.20 -27.71
N LYS A 61 -5.18 16.52 -27.94
CA LYS A 61 -3.96 17.33 -27.71
C LYS A 61 -3.63 17.55 -26.23
N MET A 62 -3.65 16.49 -25.44
CA MET A 62 -3.31 16.51 -24.03
C MET A 62 -1.85 16.05 -23.86
N PRO A 63 -0.91 16.96 -23.51
CA PRO A 63 0.50 16.63 -23.46
C PRO A 63 0.84 15.72 -22.27
N ILE A 64 1.85 14.87 -22.43
CA ILE A 64 2.55 14.26 -21.29
C ILE A 64 3.52 15.29 -20.69
N ILE A 65 3.94 15.12 -19.44
CA ILE A 65 4.95 15.97 -18.81
C ILE A 65 6.22 15.15 -18.66
N VAL A 66 7.33 15.66 -19.19
CA VAL A 66 8.65 15.05 -19.05
C VAL A 66 9.65 16.03 -18.46
N ASN A 67 10.68 15.50 -17.79
CA ASN A 67 11.76 16.33 -17.28
C ASN A 67 12.85 16.60 -18.34
N GLN A 68 13.94 17.26 -17.94
CA GLN A 68 15.07 17.58 -18.81
C GLN A 68 15.70 16.36 -19.51
N ASN A 69 15.59 15.17 -18.89
CA ASN A 69 16.15 13.90 -19.35
C ASN A 69 15.18 13.06 -20.20
N TYR A 70 14.01 13.61 -20.56
CA TYR A 70 12.90 12.90 -21.19
C TYR A 70 12.31 11.76 -20.33
N GLU A 71 12.50 11.82 -19.01
CA GLU A 71 11.84 10.90 -18.09
C GLU A 71 10.40 11.38 -17.87
N VAL A 72 9.44 10.47 -18.01
CA VAL A 72 8.02 10.79 -17.89
C VAL A 72 7.65 11.04 -16.43
N ILE A 73 7.21 12.27 -16.15
CA ILE A 73 6.72 12.72 -14.84
C ILE A 73 5.23 12.46 -14.71
N ASP A 74 4.47 12.78 -15.76
CA ASP A 74 3.02 12.55 -15.84
C ASP A 74 2.60 12.12 -17.25
N GLY A 75 1.54 11.32 -17.35
CA GLY A 75 1.01 10.83 -18.62
C GLY A 75 1.57 9.48 -19.09
N GLN A 76 2.17 8.67 -18.22
CA GLN A 76 2.73 7.35 -18.55
C GLN A 76 1.74 6.42 -19.30
N HIS A 77 0.46 6.41 -18.92
CA HIS A 77 -0.57 5.59 -19.57
C HIS A 77 -0.85 6.07 -20.99
N ARG A 78 -0.76 7.39 -21.21
CA ARG A 78 -0.93 8.01 -22.53
C ARG A 78 0.25 7.71 -23.43
N LEU A 79 1.47 7.78 -22.91
CA LEU A 79 2.65 7.34 -23.64
C LEU A 79 2.52 5.88 -24.05
N GLU A 80 2.05 5.01 -23.15
CA GLU A 80 1.94 3.59 -23.47
C GLU A 80 0.81 3.27 -24.46
N ALA A 81 -0.31 3.98 -24.38
CA ALA A 81 -1.35 3.91 -25.41
C ALA A 81 -0.82 4.39 -26.78
N ALA A 82 -0.06 5.48 -26.81
CA ALA A 82 0.56 5.99 -28.04
C ALA A 82 1.55 4.99 -28.65
N LYS A 83 2.35 4.33 -27.82
CA LYS A 83 3.28 3.25 -28.26
C LYS A 83 2.53 2.08 -28.87
N LYS A 84 1.47 1.59 -28.22
CA LYS A 84 0.64 0.50 -28.75
C LYS A 84 -0.04 0.84 -30.08
N LEU A 85 -0.41 2.11 -30.27
CA LEU A 85 -1.08 2.60 -31.47
C LEU A 85 -0.14 3.17 -32.55
N ASN A 86 1.18 3.20 -32.30
CA ASN A 86 2.15 3.92 -33.14
C ASN A 86 1.70 5.36 -33.47
N SER A 87 1.17 6.07 -32.47
CA SER A 87 0.57 7.40 -32.64
C SER A 87 1.55 8.52 -32.26
N ILE A 88 1.27 9.73 -32.76
CA ILE A 88 1.97 10.94 -32.32
C ILE A 88 1.71 11.20 -30.84
N ILE A 89 2.69 11.77 -30.13
CA ILE A 89 2.49 12.25 -28.77
C ILE A 89 2.86 13.73 -28.64
N TYR A 90 2.09 14.44 -27.82
CA TYR A 90 2.38 15.80 -27.40
C TYR A 90 3.03 15.78 -26.02
N TYR A 91 3.99 16.66 -25.76
CA TYR A 91 4.66 16.72 -24.46
C TYR A 91 5.07 18.14 -24.06
N LEU A 92 5.14 18.38 -22.75
CA LEU A 92 5.76 19.54 -22.14
C LEU A 92 7.07 19.10 -21.49
N LYS A 93 8.14 19.86 -21.72
CA LYS A 93 9.45 19.61 -21.10
C LYS A 93 9.69 20.61 -19.98
N VAL A 94 9.73 20.12 -18.74
CA VAL A 94 9.84 20.95 -17.54
C VAL A 94 11.11 20.60 -16.77
N ASN A 95 11.94 21.61 -16.50
CA ASN A 95 13.17 21.39 -15.74
C ASN A 95 12.89 21.12 -14.24
N ASN A 96 13.82 20.37 -13.61
CA ASN A 96 13.83 20.10 -12.16
C ASN A 96 12.65 19.26 -11.63
N TYR A 97 11.89 18.60 -12.50
CA TYR A 97 10.86 17.66 -12.06
C TYR A 97 11.50 16.29 -11.78
N ASP A 98 11.20 15.78 -10.59
CA ASP A 98 11.72 14.52 -10.05
C ASP A 98 10.57 13.59 -9.62
N LEU A 99 10.92 12.46 -8.98
CA LEU A 99 9.94 11.50 -8.49
C LEU A 99 8.99 12.10 -7.45
N ASN A 100 9.49 12.95 -6.55
CA ASN A 100 8.65 13.64 -5.57
C ASN A 100 7.61 14.52 -6.27
N THR A 101 8.02 15.24 -7.30
CA THR A 101 7.14 16.06 -8.13
C THR A 101 6.09 15.20 -8.83
N ALA A 102 6.49 14.06 -9.40
CA ALA A 102 5.54 13.09 -9.99
C ALA A 102 4.51 12.59 -8.97
N ILE A 103 4.93 12.25 -7.75
CA ILE A 103 4.04 11.80 -6.67
C ILE A 103 3.07 12.92 -6.27
N VAL A 104 3.54 14.16 -6.13
CA VAL A 104 2.73 15.32 -5.76
C VAL A 104 1.70 15.66 -6.85
N LEU A 105 2.12 15.72 -8.12
CA LEU A 105 1.23 15.97 -9.26
C LEU A 105 0.13 14.92 -9.33
N ASN A 106 0.51 13.65 -9.21
CA ASN A 106 -0.44 12.55 -9.23
C ASN A 106 -1.41 12.59 -8.05
N ARG A 107 -0.98 12.97 -6.83
CA ARG A 107 -1.86 13.03 -5.66
C ARG A 107 -3.11 13.89 -5.92
N ASN A 108 -3.00 14.95 -6.72
CA ASN A 108 -4.12 15.84 -7.04
C ASN A 108 -5.01 15.36 -8.20
N GLN A 109 -4.54 14.42 -9.04
CA GLN A 109 -5.26 13.91 -10.22
C GLN A 109 -5.76 12.46 -10.07
N SER A 110 -4.97 11.59 -9.42
CA SER A 110 -5.35 10.24 -9.00
C SER A 110 -4.49 9.76 -7.82
N ASN A 111 -5.11 9.42 -6.69
CA ASN A 111 -4.35 8.99 -5.51
C ASN A 111 -3.59 7.68 -5.80
N TRP A 112 -2.28 7.69 -5.54
CA TRP A 112 -1.47 6.48 -5.48
C TRP A 112 -2.04 5.52 -4.42
N SER A 113 -2.21 4.25 -4.80
CA SER A 113 -2.58 3.20 -3.85
C SER A 113 -1.37 2.82 -2.97
N ILE A 114 -1.61 2.15 -1.84
CA ILE A 114 -0.51 1.65 -0.99
C ILE A 114 0.38 0.67 -1.78
N ALA A 115 -0.21 -0.14 -2.66
CA ALA A 115 0.53 -1.04 -3.52
C ALA A 115 1.45 -0.28 -4.50
N ASP A 116 1.00 0.86 -5.01
CA ASP A 116 1.83 1.72 -5.87
C ASP A 116 3.06 2.26 -5.10
N TYR A 117 2.87 2.72 -3.86
CA TYR A 117 3.98 3.16 -3.01
C TYR A 117 4.95 2.01 -2.69
N ILE A 118 4.45 0.84 -2.28
CA ILE A 118 5.29 -0.32 -1.96
C ILE A 118 6.15 -0.70 -3.16
N ARG A 119 5.54 -0.74 -4.36
CA ARG A 119 6.25 -1.08 -5.59
C ARG A 119 7.31 -0.05 -5.95
N SER A 120 6.97 1.24 -5.90
CA SER A 120 7.93 2.33 -6.09
C SER A 120 9.14 2.19 -5.17
N TYR A 121 8.93 1.88 -3.89
CA TYR A 121 10.05 1.62 -2.97
C TYR A 121 10.81 0.33 -3.30
N CYS A 122 10.17 -0.70 -3.86
CA CYS A 122 10.89 -1.88 -4.35
C CYS A 122 11.80 -1.54 -5.53
N ASP A 123 11.30 -0.76 -6.49
CA ASP A 123 12.03 -0.36 -7.70
C ASP A 123 13.25 0.52 -7.32
N LEU A 124 13.08 1.41 -6.34
CA LEU A 124 14.16 2.20 -5.74
C LEU A 124 15.14 1.38 -4.86
N GLY A 125 14.94 0.06 -4.71
CA GLY A 125 15.86 -0.83 -4.00
C GLY A 125 15.71 -0.86 -2.47
N TYR A 126 14.59 -0.39 -1.90
CA TYR A 126 14.36 -0.47 -0.46
C TYR A 126 14.11 -1.92 -0.01
N LYS A 127 15.13 -2.54 0.60
CA LYS A 127 15.12 -3.95 1.04
C LYS A 127 13.91 -4.34 1.89
N ASP A 128 13.55 -3.49 2.86
CA ASP A 128 12.38 -3.72 3.72
C ASP A 128 11.09 -3.89 2.91
N TYR A 129 10.91 -3.05 1.88
CA TYR A 129 9.73 -3.08 1.01
C TYR A 129 9.75 -4.28 0.06
N ILE A 130 10.94 -4.69 -0.42
CA ILE A 130 11.11 -5.91 -1.23
C ILE A 130 10.67 -7.14 -0.43
N GLN A 131 11.10 -7.24 0.84
CA GLN A 131 10.69 -8.33 1.73
C GLN A 131 9.17 -8.32 1.99
N LEU A 132 8.59 -7.13 2.22
CA LEU A 132 7.15 -6.98 2.37
C LEU A 132 6.39 -7.40 1.11
N GLN A 133 6.85 -6.99 -0.08
CA GLN A 133 6.22 -7.33 -1.35
C GLN A 133 6.24 -8.84 -1.57
N GLN A 134 7.36 -9.52 -1.29
CA GLN A 134 7.44 -10.97 -1.35
C GLN A 134 6.44 -11.62 -0.38
N PHE A 135 6.40 -11.16 0.87
CA PHE A 135 5.47 -11.69 1.88
C PHE A 135 3.99 -11.49 1.49
N ILE A 136 3.65 -10.37 0.83
CA ILE A 136 2.31 -10.10 0.29
C ILE A 136 1.95 -11.09 -0.83
N GLU A 137 2.89 -11.36 -1.75
CA GLU A 137 2.68 -12.32 -2.85
C GLU A 137 2.47 -13.75 -2.34
N GLU A 138 3.16 -14.13 -1.25
CA GLU A 138 3.01 -15.44 -0.60
C GLU A 138 1.70 -15.55 0.21
N ASN A 139 1.11 -14.42 0.63
CA ASN A 139 -0.03 -14.36 1.55
C ASN A 139 -1.22 -13.55 1.00
N LYS A 140 -1.61 -13.78 -0.26
CA LYS A 140 -2.67 -13.03 -0.98
C LYS A 140 -4.07 -13.12 -0.35
N ASP A 141 -4.30 -14.08 0.54
CA ASP A 141 -5.55 -14.22 1.30
C ASP A 141 -5.66 -13.22 2.46
N PHE A 142 -4.61 -12.43 2.72
CA PHE A 142 -4.59 -11.33 3.67
C PHE A 142 -4.33 -9.99 2.96
N THR A 143 -4.86 -8.90 3.54
CA THR A 143 -4.69 -7.56 2.97
C THR A 143 -3.27 -7.03 3.21
N ILE A 144 -2.78 -6.17 2.30
CA ILE A 144 -1.48 -5.48 2.41
C ILE A 144 -1.26 -4.87 3.80
N THR A 145 -2.30 -4.24 4.35
CA THR A 145 -2.24 -3.61 5.68
C THR A 145 -1.97 -4.63 6.79
N ILE A 146 -2.61 -5.80 6.75
CA ILE A 146 -2.38 -6.88 7.74
C ILE A 146 -0.96 -7.42 7.60
N CYS A 147 -0.52 -7.69 6.38
CA CYS A 147 0.83 -8.16 6.10
C CYS A 147 1.88 -7.19 6.66
N ALA A 148 1.76 -5.89 6.33
CA ALA A 148 2.67 -4.86 6.82
C ALA A 148 2.66 -4.75 8.35
N GLU A 149 1.49 -4.79 8.98
CA GLU A 149 1.40 -4.62 10.42
C GLU A 149 1.99 -5.80 11.21
N LEU A 150 1.77 -7.04 10.76
CA LEU A 150 2.27 -8.23 11.45
C LEU A 150 3.78 -8.46 11.26
N THR A 151 4.35 -7.93 10.18
CA THR A 151 5.78 -8.09 9.83
C THR A 151 6.64 -6.90 10.22
N THR A 152 6.06 -5.79 10.69
CA THR A 152 6.84 -4.60 11.05
C THR A 152 7.56 -4.76 12.40
N VAL A 153 8.69 -4.06 12.55
CA VAL A 153 9.35 -3.87 13.84
C VAL A 153 8.46 -3.03 14.76
N GLY A 154 8.22 -3.50 15.98
CA GLY A 154 7.39 -2.82 16.99
C GLY A 154 5.90 -3.16 16.89
N ASP A 155 5.20 -2.92 18.00
CA ASP A 155 3.76 -3.19 18.09
C ASP A 155 2.94 -2.10 17.39
N ALA A 156 1.69 -2.38 17.01
CA ALA A 156 0.80 -1.37 16.41
C ALA A 156 0.71 -0.08 17.25
N THR A 157 0.84 -0.20 18.57
CA THR A 157 0.93 0.90 19.54
C THR A 157 2.19 1.77 19.37
N TYR A 158 3.34 1.21 18.97
CA TYR A 158 4.56 1.98 18.66
C TYR A 158 4.36 2.85 17.42
N LEU A 159 3.75 2.29 16.37
CA LEU A 159 3.41 3.02 15.14
C LEU A 159 2.36 4.10 15.41
N TYR A 160 1.32 3.77 16.19
CA TYR A 160 0.27 4.71 16.60
C TYR A 160 0.81 5.87 17.45
N ASN A 161 1.66 5.59 18.44
CA ASN A 161 2.24 6.59 19.35
C ASN A 161 3.21 7.56 18.66
N LYS A 162 3.77 7.20 17.49
CA LYS A 162 4.54 8.10 16.63
C LYS A 162 3.69 9.05 15.79
N GLY A 163 2.37 9.07 16.00
CA GLY A 163 1.43 9.89 15.21
C GLY A 163 1.23 9.37 13.79
N ILE A 164 1.64 8.13 13.52
CA ILE A 164 1.46 7.49 12.22
C ILE A 164 0.09 6.80 12.25
N LEU A 165 -0.95 7.57 11.97
CA LEU A 165 -2.28 7.03 11.74
C LEU A 165 -2.27 6.19 10.46
N ASN A 166 -2.85 5.00 10.52
CA ASN A 166 -3.10 4.15 9.34
C ASN A 166 -1.79 3.79 8.58
N SER A 167 -1.94 3.20 7.40
CA SER A 167 -0.87 2.77 6.48
C SER A 167 0.04 3.90 5.96
N ASP A 168 0.14 5.04 6.66
CA ASP A 168 0.90 6.22 6.26
C ASP A 168 2.42 6.01 6.35
N PHE A 169 2.91 5.17 7.28
CA PHE A 169 4.32 4.78 7.30
C PHE A 169 4.74 4.09 6.00
N LEU A 170 3.83 3.32 5.37
CA LEU A 170 4.10 2.69 4.07
C LEU A 170 4.27 3.73 2.99
N ARG A 171 3.46 4.81 3.02
CA ARG A 171 3.50 5.92 2.05
C ARG A 171 4.69 6.85 2.22
N LYS A 172 5.25 6.91 3.44
CA LYS A 172 6.37 7.78 3.81
C LYS A 172 7.75 7.11 3.70
N GLY A 173 7.82 5.86 3.26
CA GLY A 173 9.10 5.14 3.18
C GLY A 173 9.64 4.69 4.54
N LEU A 174 8.80 4.66 5.59
CA LEU A 174 9.22 4.44 6.98
C LEU A 174 9.07 3.00 7.46
N TYR A 175 8.62 2.09 6.59
CA TYR A 175 8.44 0.69 6.95
C TYR A 175 9.76 -0.03 7.23
N LYS A 176 9.74 -0.94 8.21
CA LYS A 176 10.87 -1.79 8.59
C LYS A 176 10.41 -3.22 8.79
N PHE A 177 10.98 -4.15 8.02
CA PHE A 177 10.63 -5.57 8.10
C PHE A 177 11.36 -6.22 9.29
N ASP A 178 10.61 -6.83 10.20
CA ASP A 178 11.15 -7.62 11.29
C ASP A 178 11.34 -9.06 10.83
N ILE A 179 12.59 -9.51 10.63
CA ILE A 179 12.87 -10.89 10.22
C ILE A 179 12.45 -11.94 11.25
N ASN A 180 12.30 -11.54 12.53
CA ASN A 180 11.91 -12.42 13.63
C ASN A 180 10.39 -12.36 13.91
N ASN A 181 9.62 -11.74 13.02
CA ASN A 181 8.17 -11.67 13.16
C ASN A 181 7.53 -13.07 13.20
N LYS A 182 6.31 -13.15 13.72
CA LYS A 182 5.52 -14.39 13.78
C LYS A 182 4.37 -14.44 12.77
N ALA A 183 4.38 -13.57 11.74
CA ALA A 183 3.26 -13.39 10.83
C ALA A 183 2.92 -14.68 10.07
N GLU A 184 3.93 -15.37 9.53
CA GLU A 184 3.72 -16.63 8.79
C GLU A 184 3.13 -17.74 9.69
N TYR A 185 3.64 -17.85 10.92
CA TYR A 185 3.09 -18.78 11.92
C TYR A 185 1.62 -18.46 12.23
N ILE A 186 1.28 -17.18 12.40
CA ILE A 186 -0.08 -16.71 12.64
C ILE A 186 -0.97 -17.03 11.43
N PHE A 187 -0.57 -16.67 10.22
CA PHE A 187 -1.36 -16.88 9.01
C PHE A 187 -1.65 -18.36 8.77
N ASN A 188 -0.66 -19.23 8.92
CA ASN A 188 -0.85 -20.66 8.77
C ASN A 188 -1.80 -21.27 9.80
N ALA A 189 -1.83 -20.74 11.03
CA ALA A 189 -2.80 -21.13 12.03
C ALA A 189 -4.22 -20.62 11.69
N LEU A 190 -4.35 -19.35 11.28
CA LEU A 190 -5.65 -18.73 10.98
C LEU A 190 -6.33 -19.33 9.75
N ARG A 191 -5.56 -19.74 8.73
CA ARG A 191 -6.08 -20.48 7.58
C ARG A 191 -6.82 -21.76 7.98
N LYS A 192 -6.32 -22.49 8.98
CA LYS A 192 -6.91 -23.77 9.45
C LYS A 192 -8.30 -23.58 10.04
N ILE A 193 -8.58 -22.42 10.64
CA ILE A 193 -9.86 -22.12 11.28
C ILE A 193 -10.76 -21.23 10.40
N LYS A 194 -10.32 -20.81 9.21
CA LYS A 194 -11.07 -19.90 8.34
C LYS A 194 -12.47 -20.39 7.97
N ALA A 195 -12.63 -21.70 7.79
CA ALA A 195 -13.92 -22.30 7.46
C ALA A 195 -14.96 -22.19 8.59
N ILE A 196 -14.50 -22.22 9.85
CA ILE A 196 -15.37 -22.14 11.05
C ILE A 196 -15.40 -20.73 11.65
N ILE A 197 -14.36 -19.93 11.42
CA ILE A 197 -14.20 -18.55 11.88
C ILE A 197 -13.78 -17.70 10.67
N PRO A 198 -14.74 -17.28 9.82
CA PRO A 198 -14.45 -16.54 8.58
C PRO A 198 -13.70 -15.22 8.81
N GLU A 199 -13.92 -14.56 9.94
CA GLU A 199 -13.26 -13.31 10.32
C GLU A 199 -11.82 -13.50 10.82
N SER A 200 -11.30 -14.74 10.86
CA SER A 200 -9.91 -15.01 11.21
C SER A 200 -8.91 -14.26 10.30
N SER A 201 -9.29 -13.94 9.06
CA SER A 201 -8.48 -13.15 8.13
C SER A 201 -8.69 -11.63 8.24
N THR A 202 -9.45 -11.15 9.23
CA THR A 202 -9.65 -9.71 9.47
C THR A 202 -8.52 -9.11 10.29
N LEU A 203 -8.33 -7.79 10.14
CA LEU A 203 -7.28 -7.06 10.86
C LEU A 203 -7.45 -7.12 12.38
N SER A 204 -8.68 -6.96 12.88
CA SER A 204 -8.97 -7.02 14.30
C SER A 204 -8.68 -8.39 14.91
N TYR A 205 -8.97 -9.47 14.19
CA TYR A 205 -8.67 -10.83 14.63
C TYR A 205 -7.17 -11.12 14.64
N CYS A 206 -6.46 -10.74 13.57
CA CYS A 206 -5.01 -10.86 13.49
C CYS A 206 -4.30 -10.09 14.63
N ARG A 207 -4.77 -8.87 14.95
CA ARG A 207 -4.29 -8.08 16.09
C ARG A 207 -4.55 -8.75 17.43
N ALA A 208 -5.73 -9.34 17.62
CA ALA A 208 -6.07 -10.08 18.83
C ALA A 208 -5.10 -11.26 19.03
N ILE A 209 -4.87 -12.05 17.97
CA ILE A 209 -3.97 -13.21 18.02
C ILE A 209 -2.51 -12.79 18.27
N ARG A 210 -2.03 -11.74 17.59
CA ARG A 210 -0.70 -11.15 17.86
C ARG A 210 -0.56 -10.73 19.32
N THR A 211 -1.62 -10.20 19.93
CA THR A 211 -1.65 -9.83 21.35
C THR A 211 -1.60 -11.07 22.24
N CYS A 212 -2.43 -12.08 21.97
CA CYS A 212 -2.49 -13.31 22.76
C CYS A 212 -1.14 -14.05 22.79
N ILE A 213 -0.41 -14.11 21.67
CA ILE A 213 0.91 -14.79 21.58
C ILE A 213 1.97 -14.18 22.49
N LYS A 214 1.78 -12.95 22.99
CA LYS A 214 2.69 -12.35 23.97
C LYS A 214 2.54 -12.95 25.36
N ASN A 215 1.43 -13.62 25.64
CA ASN A 215 1.26 -14.36 26.86
C ASN A 215 1.96 -15.72 26.74
N ASN A 216 2.94 -15.98 27.61
CA ASN A 216 3.74 -17.21 27.60
C ASN A 216 2.90 -18.48 27.85
N ASP A 217 1.74 -18.33 28.47
CA ASP A 217 0.82 -19.46 28.73
C ASP A 217 -0.09 -19.74 27.50
N PHE A 218 -0.10 -18.86 26.50
CA PHE A 218 -0.92 -19.02 25.31
C PHE A 218 -0.16 -19.72 24.18
N ASP A 219 -0.73 -20.83 23.71
CA ASP A 219 -0.26 -21.56 22.53
C ASP A 219 -1.31 -21.48 21.40
N LEU A 220 -0.93 -20.90 20.26
CA LEU A 220 -1.85 -20.70 19.14
C LEU A 220 -2.31 -22.03 18.51
N ASN A 221 -1.49 -23.08 18.51
CA ASN A 221 -1.89 -24.40 18.01
C ASN A 221 -2.93 -25.06 18.91
N ILE A 222 -2.81 -24.90 20.24
CA ILE A 222 -3.83 -25.35 21.20
C ILE A 222 -5.15 -24.62 20.95
N PHE A 223 -5.09 -23.29 20.74
CA PHE A 223 -6.27 -22.52 20.39
C PHE A 223 -6.93 -23.04 19.10
N VAL A 224 -6.16 -23.22 18.02
CA VAL A 224 -6.66 -23.76 16.74
C VAL A 224 -7.36 -25.11 16.95
N LYS A 225 -6.75 -26.03 17.71
CA LYS A 225 -7.35 -27.33 18.03
C LYS A 225 -8.65 -27.20 18.80
N LYS A 226 -8.72 -26.31 19.79
CA LYS A 226 -9.94 -26.04 20.57
C LYS A 226 -11.04 -25.42 19.71
N ALA A 227 -10.71 -24.47 18.85
CA ALA A 227 -11.66 -23.83 17.94
C ALA A 227 -12.27 -24.86 16.97
N LEU A 228 -11.46 -25.76 16.41
CA LEU A 228 -11.93 -26.84 15.53
C LEU A 228 -12.81 -27.87 16.25
N ASN A 229 -12.50 -28.20 17.50
CA ASN A 229 -13.27 -29.17 18.29
C ASN A 229 -14.58 -28.60 18.84
N TYR A 230 -14.65 -27.29 19.04
CA TYR A 230 -15.79 -26.62 19.68
C TYR A 230 -16.23 -25.36 18.89
N PRO A 231 -16.57 -25.49 17.60
CA PRO A 231 -16.93 -24.34 16.76
C PRO A 231 -18.14 -23.56 17.30
N ASP A 232 -19.09 -24.24 17.96
CA ASP A 232 -20.29 -23.62 18.56
C ASP A 232 -19.97 -22.69 19.74
N GLN A 233 -18.76 -22.73 20.28
CA GLN A 233 -18.31 -21.80 21.33
C GLN A 233 -17.87 -20.46 20.75
N TYR A 234 -17.67 -20.37 19.44
CA TYR A 234 -17.26 -19.15 18.79
C TYR A 234 -18.37 -18.10 18.79
N ARG A 235 -18.00 -16.85 19.10
CA ARG A 235 -18.89 -15.69 19.04
C ARG A 235 -18.24 -14.62 18.18
N LYS A 236 -18.92 -14.23 17.11
CA LYS A 236 -18.46 -13.18 16.21
C LYS A 236 -18.35 -11.83 16.93
N SER A 237 -17.23 -11.13 16.71
CA SER A 237 -17.03 -9.77 17.18
C SER A 237 -16.02 -9.04 16.29
N ASN A 238 -16.16 -7.71 16.21
CA ASN A 238 -15.23 -6.85 15.48
C ASN A 238 -14.31 -6.04 16.42
N THR A 239 -14.53 -6.11 17.73
CA THR A 239 -13.77 -5.37 18.74
C THR A 239 -12.64 -6.23 19.28
N VAL A 240 -11.39 -5.75 19.16
CA VAL A 240 -10.19 -6.53 19.53
C VAL A 240 -10.26 -7.08 20.95
N SER A 241 -10.66 -6.29 21.94
CA SER A 241 -10.78 -6.76 23.34
C SER A 241 -11.79 -7.91 23.47
N VAL A 242 -12.95 -7.79 22.83
CA VAL A 242 -13.98 -8.84 22.84
C VAL A 242 -13.50 -10.10 22.10
N ILE A 243 -12.76 -9.95 20.99
CA ILE A 243 -12.15 -11.09 20.29
C ILE A 243 -11.18 -11.82 21.22
N ILE A 244 -10.34 -11.09 21.96
CA ILE A 244 -9.42 -11.69 22.95
C ILE A 244 -10.19 -12.45 24.03
N ALA A 245 -11.29 -11.90 24.56
CA ALA A 245 -12.13 -12.60 25.53
C ALA A 245 -12.75 -13.89 24.95
N ASN A 246 -13.18 -13.86 23.69
CA ASN A 246 -13.70 -15.05 23.00
C ASN A 246 -12.61 -16.10 22.78
N ILE A 247 -11.39 -15.69 22.42
CA ILE A 247 -10.23 -16.57 22.30
C ILE A 247 -9.94 -17.23 23.66
N GLU A 248 -9.92 -16.46 24.74
CA GLU A 248 -9.72 -16.98 26.11
C GLU A 248 -10.81 -17.99 26.50
N HIS A 249 -12.08 -17.69 26.22
CA HIS A 249 -13.21 -18.58 26.49
C HIS A 249 -13.04 -19.93 25.79
N ILE A 250 -12.76 -19.92 24.49
CA ILE A 250 -12.56 -21.15 23.68
C ILE A 250 -11.33 -21.93 24.18
N TYR A 251 -10.23 -21.22 24.46
CA TYR A 251 -9.00 -21.84 24.96
C TYR A 251 -9.24 -22.59 26.27
N ASN A 252 -9.97 -21.95 27.19
CA ASN A 252 -10.28 -22.48 28.51
C ASN A 252 -11.47 -23.43 28.53
N TYR A 253 -12.17 -23.63 27.39
CA TYR A 253 -13.36 -24.47 27.34
C TYR A 253 -13.00 -25.92 27.70
N ARG A 254 -13.68 -26.44 28.73
CA ARG A 254 -13.43 -27.76 29.35
C ARG A 254 -12.03 -27.93 29.98
N ASN A 255 -11.27 -26.86 30.20
CA ASN A 255 -10.07 -26.90 31.03
C ASN A 255 -10.45 -26.65 32.51
N GLN A 256 -9.82 -27.39 33.42
CA GLN A 256 -10.02 -27.27 34.86
C GLN A 256 -8.78 -26.67 35.56
N GLY A 257 -9.01 -25.97 36.67
CA GLY A 257 -7.96 -25.53 37.59
C GLY A 257 -6.80 -24.76 36.93
N LYS A 258 -5.57 -25.18 37.23
CA LYS A 258 -4.31 -24.54 36.79
C LYS A 258 -4.07 -24.56 35.28
N SER A 259 -4.85 -25.31 34.50
CA SER A 259 -4.73 -25.41 33.05
C SER A 259 -5.48 -24.30 32.29
N ARG A 260 -6.09 -23.37 33.02
CA ARG A 260 -6.76 -22.19 32.45
C ARG A 260 -5.79 -21.02 32.39
N ILE A 261 -5.89 -20.22 31.34
CA ILE A 261 -5.08 -19.02 31.13
C ILE A 261 -5.93 -17.76 31.24
N ILE A 262 -5.28 -16.61 31.44
CA ILE A 262 -5.91 -15.29 31.46
C ILE A 262 -5.18 -14.41 30.43
N LEU A 263 -5.87 -14.00 29.38
CA LEU A 263 -5.36 -13.20 28.28
C LEU A 263 -5.64 -11.71 28.46
N GLN A 264 -6.76 -11.35 29.09
CA GLN A 264 -7.01 -9.97 29.51
C GLN A 264 -6.41 -9.74 30.90
N LYS A 265 -5.31 -9.00 31.00
CA LYS A 265 -4.95 -8.38 32.29
C LYS A 265 -5.92 -7.22 32.56
N LYS A 266 -6.45 -7.17 33.78
CA LYS A 266 -7.15 -5.98 34.31
C LYS A 266 -6.25 -4.75 34.23
#